data_AF-A0A496T3B1-F1
#
_entry.id   AF-A0A496T3B1-F1
#
_cell.length_a   1.000
_cell.length_b   1.000
_cell.length_c   1.000
_cell.angle_alpha   90.00
_cell.angle_beta   90.00
_cell.angle_gamma   90.00
#
_symmetry.space_group_name_H-M   'P 1'
#
loop_
_entity.id
_entity.type
_entity.pdbx_description
1 polymer ?
#
loop_
_entity_poly.entity_id
_entity_poly.type
_entity_poly.pdbx_seq_one_letter_code
_entity_poly.pdbx_strand_id
1 'polypeptide(L)' 'MNSRQRVLKSFHHQTPDRVPLDYCAVPEMDQLLMRELGLPDRAALLERLHVDFRHLDKWGTMIPRYVGPELLE' A
#
# COMPACT_ATOMS: atom_id res chain seq x y z
N MET A 1 -6.17 -9.22 13.26
CA MET A 1 -4.83 -9.36 12.66
C MET A 1 -4.45 -8.02 12.05
N ASN A 2 -3.19 -7.58 12.13
CA ASN A 2 -2.77 -6.39 11.37
C ASN A 2 -2.40 -6.75 9.92
N SER A 3 -2.28 -5.75 9.05
CA SER A 3 -1.97 -5.96 7.63
C SER A 3 -0.70 -6.76 7.38
N ARG A 4 0.38 -6.46 8.12
CA ARG A 4 1.65 -7.22 8.03
C ARG A 4 1.46 -8.70 8.36
N GLN A 5 0.79 -9.01 9.47
CA GLN A 5 0.52 -10.39 9.90
C GLN A 5 -0.33 -11.14 8.87
N ARG A 6 -1.32 -10.45 8.28
CA ARG A 6 -2.22 -11.02 7.26
C ARG A 6 -1.49 -11.41 5.99
N VAL A 7 -0.65 -10.51 5.49
CA VAL A 7 0.18 -10.75 4.31
C VAL A 7 1.16 -11.89 4.57
N LEU A 8 1.88 -11.87 5.70
CA LEU A 8 2.85 -12.92 6.03
C LEU A 8 2.19 -14.30 6.16
N LYS A 9 1.05 -14.42 6.84
CA LYS A 9 0.31 -15.68 6.91
C LYS A 9 -0.07 -16.21 5.53
N SER A 10 -0.56 -15.33 4.66
CA SER A 10 -0.94 -15.69 3.29
C SER A 10 0.26 -16.19 2.49
N PHE A 11 1.42 -15.54 2.61
CA PHE A 11 2.67 -16.01 1.97
C PHE A 11 3.18 -17.34 2.54
N HIS A 12 2.89 -17.65 3.79
CA HIS A 12 3.18 -18.95 4.39
C HIS A 12 2.09 -20.01 4.13
N HIS A 13 1.14 -19.74 3.21
CA HIS A 13 0.01 -20.63 2.90
C HIS A 13 -0.85 -21.00 4.12
N GLN A 14 -0.90 -20.11 5.12
CA GLN A 14 -1.76 -20.25 6.30
C GLN A 14 -3.03 -19.41 6.13
N THR A 15 -4.14 -19.83 6.72
CA THR A 15 -5.41 -19.09 6.66
C THR A 15 -5.33 -17.77 7.45
N PRO A 16 -5.44 -16.60 6.80
CA PRO A 16 -5.55 -15.30 7.46
C PRO A 16 -6.98 -15.03 7.96
N ASP A 17 -7.21 -13.90 8.63
CA ASP A 17 -8.56 -13.45 9.04
C ASP A 17 -9.43 -12.97 7.86
N ARG A 18 -8.80 -12.54 6.76
CA ARG A 18 -9.41 -12.31 5.44
C ARG A 18 -8.32 -12.33 4.36
N VAL A 19 -8.69 -12.40 3.09
CA VAL A 19 -7.76 -12.25 1.96
C VAL A 19 -7.08 -10.87 2.03
N PRO A 20 -5.74 -10.76 1.93
CA PRO A 20 -5.06 -9.47 1.83
C PRO A 20 -5.53 -8.68 0.61
N LEU A 21 -5.65 -7.37 0.75
CA LEU A 21 -6.07 -6.46 -0.32
C LEU A 21 -4.90 -5.59 -0.74
N ASP A 22 -4.68 -5.52 -2.06
CA ASP A 22 -3.87 -4.50 -2.69
C ASP A 22 -4.79 -3.58 -3.52
N TYR A 23 -4.41 -2.31 -3.62
CA TYR A 23 -5.12 -1.31 -4.42
C TYR A 23 -4.08 -0.55 -5.22
N CYS A 24 -4.22 -0.57 -6.53
CA CYS A 24 -3.36 0.16 -7.47
C CYS A 24 -4.24 0.84 -8.52
N ALA A 25 -4.03 2.12 -8.73
CA ALA A 25 -4.75 2.92 -9.70
C ALA A 25 -3.86 4.04 -10.25
N VAL A 26 -4.36 4.72 -11.27
CA VAL A 26 -3.72 5.93 -11.80
C VAL A 26 -3.93 7.12 -10.84
N PRO A 27 -3.01 8.11 -10.80
CA PRO A 27 -3.09 9.23 -9.86
C PRO A 27 -4.39 10.02 -9.92
N GLU A 28 -5.00 10.14 -11.10
CA GLU A 28 -6.29 10.81 -11.31
C GLU A 28 -7.42 10.11 -10.55
N MET A 29 -7.37 8.78 -10.45
CA MET A 29 -8.35 8.01 -9.69
C MET A 29 -8.14 8.20 -8.17
N ASP A 30 -6.89 8.24 -7.72
CA ASP A 30 -6.58 8.52 -6.31
C ASP A 30 -7.08 9.91 -5.92
N GLN A 31 -6.84 10.92 -6.76
CA GLN A 31 -7.34 12.29 -6.54
C GLN A 31 -8.87 12.36 -6.50
N LEU A 32 -9.54 11.65 -7.42
CA LEU A 32 -11.00 11.54 -7.43
C LEU A 32 -11.49 10.94 -6.11
N LEU A 33 -10.98 9.77 -5.71
CA LEU A 33 -11.42 9.09 -4.49
C LEU A 33 -11.13 9.89 -3.23
N MET A 34 -9.95 10.50 -3.12
CA MET A 34 -9.63 11.36 -1.98
C MET A 34 -10.59 12.53 -1.87
N ARG A 35 -10.95 13.17 -2.99
CA ARG A 35 -11.91 14.27 -3.00
C ARG A 35 -13.31 13.82 -2.59
N GLU A 36 -13.83 12.75 -3.19
CA GLU A 36 -15.18 12.25 -2.92
C GLU A 36 -15.33 11.68 -1.50
N LEU A 37 -14.24 11.15 -0.93
CA LEU A 37 -14.22 10.58 0.43
C LEU A 37 -13.75 11.58 1.51
N GLY A 38 -13.36 12.80 1.12
CA GLY A 38 -12.88 13.84 2.05
C GLY A 38 -11.57 13.47 2.75
N LEU A 39 -10.64 12.81 2.07
CA LEU A 39 -9.39 12.31 2.64
C LEU A 39 -8.22 13.25 2.33
N PRO A 40 -7.30 13.46 3.30
CA PRO A 40 -6.23 14.44 3.16
C PRO A 40 -5.09 13.97 2.24
N ASP A 41 -4.87 12.66 2.17
CA ASP A 41 -3.76 12.08 1.43
C ASP A 41 -4.02 10.61 1.05
N ARG A 42 -3.09 10.06 0.27
CA ARG A 42 -3.16 8.68 -0.21
C ARG A 42 -3.02 7.68 0.93
N ALA A 43 -2.30 8.00 2.01
CA ALA A 43 -2.17 7.08 3.14
C ALA A 43 -3.54 6.87 3.81
N ALA A 44 -4.29 7.95 4.02
CA ALA A 44 -5.66 7.92 4.50
C ALA A 44 -6.60 7.17 3.53
N LEU A 45 -6.41 7.30 2.21
CA LEU A 45 -7.14 6.51 1.21
C LEU A 45 -6.89 5.00 1.36
N LEU A 46 -5.63 4.58 1.44
CA LEU A 46 -5.27 3.17 1.61
C LEU A 46 -5.81 2.60 2.93
N GLU A 47 -5.81 3.39 4.01
CA GLU A 47 -6.43 3.01 5.27
C GLU A 47 -7.94 2.88 5.15
N ARG A 48 -8.60 3.84 4.50
CA ARG A 48 -10.06 3.86 4.27
C ARG A 48 -10.54 2.69 3.41
N LEU A 49 -9.70 2.20 2.51
CA LEU A 49 -9.92 1.04 1.65
C LEU A 49 -9.45 -0.29 2.26
N HIS A 50 -8.90 -0.26 3.49
CA HIS A 50 -8.35 -1.44 4.18
C HIS A 50 -7.25 -2.18 3.38
N VAL A 51 -6.44 -1.43 2.65
CA VAL A 51 -5.33 -1.95 1.83
C VAL A 51 -4.20 -2.41 2.75
N ASP A 52 -3.72 -3.62 2.51
CA ASP A 52 -2.71 -4.28 3.33
C ASP A 52 -1.27 -3.96 2.91
N PHE A 53 -1.10 -3.53 1.67
CA PHE A 53 0.19 -3.16 1.11
C PHE A 53 0.41 -1.64 1.18
N ARG A 54 1.69 -1.26 1.13
CA ARG A 54 2.14 0.13 0.98
C ARG A 54 3.14 0.16 -0.16
N HIS A 55 2.94 1.08 -1.10
CA HIS A 55 3.78 1.22 -2.28
C HIS A 55 4.98 2.12 -1.96
N LEU A 56 6.15 1.72 -2.45
CA LEU A 56 7.43 2.42 -2.29
C LEU A 56 7.88 3.11 -3.60
N ASP A 57 6.93 3.53 -4.42
CA ASP A 57 7.19 4.12 -5.74
C ASP A 57 6.86 5.62 -5.79
N LYS A 58 7.02 6.22 -6.97
CA LYS A 58 6.75 7.65 -7.23
C LYS A 58 5.29 8.08 -6.95
N TRP A 59 4.37 7.12 -6.86
CA TRP A 59 2.95 7.36 -6.56
C TRP A 59 2.59 6.94 -5.12
N GLY A 60 3.52 6.30 -4.42
CA GLY A 60 3.42 5.89 -3.03
C GLY A 60 3.72 7.01 -2.04
N THR A 61 3.48 6.72 -0.76
CA THR A 61 3.64 7.69 0.34
C THR A 61 5.10 7.98 0.67
N MET A 62 6.04 7.11 0.30
CA MET A 62 7.46 7.26 0.62
C MET A 62 8.33 6.44 -0.33
N ILE A 63 9.32 7.09 -0.95
CA ILE A 63 10.46 6.39 -1.57
C ILE A 63 11.56 6.30 -0.50
N PRO A 64 11.87 5.11 0.03
CA PRO A 64 12.94 4.97 1.00
C PRO A 64 14.28 5.26 0.32
N ARG A 65 15.23 5.82 1.08
CA ARG A 65 16.61 5.93 0.62
C ARG A 65 17.14 4.53 0.35
N TYR A 66 17.68 4.30 -0.85
CA TYR A 66 18.36 3.05 -1.16
C TYR A 66 19.59 2.89 -0.23
N VAL A 67 19.67 1.74 0.44
CA VAL A 67 20.76 1.39 1.39
C VAL A 67 21.48 0.09 0.99
N GLY A 68 21.31 -0.34 -0.26
CA GLY A 68 21.97 -1.53 -0.79
C GLY A 68 23.38 -1.24 -1.36
N PRO A 69 24.00 -2.24 -1.99
CA PRO A 69 25.31 -2.11 -2.64
C PRO A 69 25.32 -1.02 -3.72
N GLU A 70 26.49 -0.46 -4.02
CA GLU A 70 26.63 0.54 -5.08
C GLU A 70 26.02 0.03 -6.40
N LEU A 71 25.15 0.85 -6.99
CA LEU A 71 24.50 0.52 -8.25
C LEU A 71 25.53 0.72 -9.37
N LEU A 72 25.74 -0.31 -10.18
CA LEU A 72 26.58 -0.21 -11.37
C LEU A 72 25.88 0.72 -12.37
N GLU A 73 26.63 1.68 -12.93
CA GLU A 73 26.16 2.61 -13.97
C GLU A 73 25.76 1.90 -15.27
#